data_AF-A0A9Q3Z006-F1
#
_entry.id   AF-A0A9Q3Z006-F1
#
_cell.length_a   1.000
_cell.length_b   1.000
_cell.length_c   1.000
_cell.angle_alpha   90.00
_cell.angle_beta   90.00
_cell.angle_gamma   90.00
#
_symmetry.space_group_name_H-M   'P 1'
#
loop_
_entity.id
_entity.type
_entity.pdbx_description
1 polymer ?
#
loop_
_entity_poly.entity_id
_entity_poly.type
_entity_poly.pdbx_seq_one_letter_code
_entity_poly.pdbx_strand_id
1 'polypeptide(L)'
;MKCYTIGISNRKLEDFLNLIKLYGIDCIMDIRSNPYSSDEEDSVYDKEIIEKYIKQCGINYIYMGKELGHERIKAELKDGDFNDIIENNVINKGLHRIVEGIKRGHRIAIMCIEKNPVHCNRGITLGYALKNMGIDLEHIISDIKSKTQERIEEEIFLTYEPIFKKGFINLTAQDIVEYDDYDNINAKDIKNIKMMVIQEGYKRKFQELKS
;
A
#
# COMPACT_ATOMS: atom_id res chain seq x y z
N MET A 1 2.23 12.04 -10.56
CA MET A 1 2.73 10.85 -11.32
C MET A 1 1.93 9.66 -10.80
N LYS A 2 1.47 8.72 -11.63
CA LYS A 2 0.52 7.69 -11.16
C LYS A 2 1.11 6.28 -11.13
N CYS A 3 0.84 5.54 -10.07
CA CYS A 3 1.13 4.11 -9.92
C CYS A 3 -0.16 3.32 -9.68
N TYR A 4 -0.31 2.16 -10.31
CA TYR A 4 -1.44 1.27 -10.07
C TYR A 4 -1.04 0.18 -9.09
N THR A 5 -2.03 -0.43 -8.45
CA THR A 5 -1.80 -1.70 -7.71
C THR A 5 -2.94 -2.66 -7.99
N ILE A 6 -2.68 -3.97 -7.90
CA ILE A 6 -3.67 -5.01 -8.13
C ILE A 6 -3.49 -6.18 -7.17
N GLY A 7 -4.61 -6.75 -6.74
CA GLY A 7 -4.66 -7.97 -5.94
C GLY A 7 -5.10 -9.17 -6.72
N ILE A 8 -4.40 -10.28 -6.51
CA ILE A 8 -4.72 -11.58 -7.09
C ILE A 8 -5.96 -12.14 -6.39
N SER A 9 -5.90 -12.41 -5.09
CA SER A 9 -6.96 -13.07 -4.32
C SER A 9 -7.49 -14.31 -5.05
N ASN A 10 -8.80 -14.57 -5.03
CA ASN A 10 -9.42 -15.68 -5.76
C ASN A 10 -9.79 -15.33 -7.21
N ARG A 11 -9.08 -14.38 -7.84
CA ARG A 11 -9.40 -13.91 -9.19
C ARG A 11 -8.98 -14.96 -10.22
N LYS A 12 -9.83 -15.25 -11.20
CA LYS A 12 -9.43 -16.08 -12.34
C LYS A 12 -8.34 -15.37 -13.15
N LEU A 13 -7.39 -16.14 -13.69
CA LEU A 13 -6.30 -15.58 -14.51
C LEU A 13 -6.82 -14.67 -15.62
N GLU A 14 -7.89 -15.06 -16.31
CA GLU A 14 -8.47 -14.26 -17.40
C GLU A 14 -9.00 -12.91 -16.91
N ASP A 15 -9.68 -12.87 -15.77
CA ASP A 15 -10.14 -11.61 -15.15
C ASP A 15 -8.96 -10.72 -14.77
N PHE A 16 -7.86 -11.30 -14.28
CA PHE A 16 -6.63 -10.57 -13.98
C PHE A 16 -6.03 -9.94 -15.24
N LEU A 17 -5.86 -10.74 -16.29
CA LEU A 17 -5.31 -10.27 -17.57
C LEU A 17 -6.21 -9.21 -18.23
N ASN A 18 -7.53 -9.34 -18.11
CA ASN A 18 -8.48 -8.35 -18.61
C ASN A 18 -8.38 -7.03 -17.85
N LEU A 19 -8.22 -7.06 -16.53
CA LEU A 19 -8.04 -5.84 -15.74
C LEU A 19 -6.74 -5.12 -16.09
N ILE A 20 -5.61 -5.81 -16.17
CA ILE A 20 -4.34 -5.15 -16.49
C ILE A 20 -4.39 -4.53 -17.90
N LYS A 21 -5.07 -5.17 -18.86
CA LYS A 21 -5.32 -4.61 -20.21
C LYS A 21 -6.26 -3.40 -20.17
N LEU A 22 -7.39 -3.51 -19.48
CA LEU A 22 -8.38 -2.44 -19.35
C LEU A 22 -7.75 -1.16 -18.75
N TYR A 23 -6.92 -1.34 -17.74
CA TYR A 23 -6.19 -0.23 -17.12
C TYR A 23 -4.93 0.14 -17.89
N GLY A 24 -4.64 -0.43 -19.07
CA GLY A 24 -3.48 -0.08 -19.90
C GLY A 24 -2.13 -0.30 -19.22
N ILE A 25 -2.04 -1.29 -18.32
CA ILE A 25 -0.80 -1.63 -17.61
C ILE A 25 0.18 -2.27 -18.59
N ASP A 26 1.40 -1.74 -18.65
CA ASP A 26 2.50 -2.27 -19.48
C ASP A 26 3.62 -2.92 -18.67
N CYS A 27 3.55 -2.83 -17.34
CA CYS A 27 4.51 -3.43 -16.42
C CYS A 27 3.84 -3.88 -15.12
N ILE A 28 4.04 -5.14 -14.77
CA ILE A 28 3.66 -5.73 -13.48
C ILE A 28 4.91 -5.87 -12.62
N MET A 29 4.84 -5.30 -11.42
CA MET A 29 5.87 -5.46 -10.38
C MET A 29 5.30 -6.34 -9.26
N ASP A 30 5.76 -7.59 -9.19
CA ASP A 30 5.30 -8.58 -8.23
C ASP A 30 6.06 -8.45 -6.91
N ILE A 31 5.39 -8.02 -5.85
CA ILE A 31 5.98 -7.81 -4.53
C ILE A 31 5.63 -8.92 -3.53
N ARG A 32 5.09 -10.06 -3.98
CA ARG A 32 4.80 -11.19 -3.09
C ARG A 32 6.12 -11.69 -2.50
N SER A 33 6.18 -11.87 -1.17
CA SER A 33 7.36 -12.45 -0.52
C SER A 33 7.63 -13.87 -1.01
N ASN A 34 6.56 -14.68 -1.06
CA ASN A 34 6.55 -16.00 -1.64
C ASN A 34 5.57 -16.02 -2.82
N PRO A 35 6.04 -16.01 -4.08
CA PRO A 35 5.17 -15.99 -5.26
C PRO A 35 4.74 -17.40 -5.69
N TYR A 36 4.65 -18.35 -4.75
CA TYR A 36 4.28 -19.74 -4.98
C TYR A 36 3.16 -20.15 -4.04
N SER A 37 2.12 -20.80 -4.58
CA SER A 37 1.01 -21.34 -3.80
C SER A 37 1.22 -22.82 -3.47
N SER A 38 0.73 -23.26 -2.31
CA SER A 38 0.55 -24.69 -2.01
C SER A 38 -0.83 -25.21 -2.44
N ASP A 39 -1.76 -24.31 -2.79
CA ASP A 39 -3.08 -24.65 -3.32
C ASP A 39 -3.00 -24.76 -4.84
N GLU A 40 -3.43 -25.90 -5.39
CA GLU A 40 -3.43 -26.15 -6.83
C GLU A 40 -4.32 -25.17 -7.59
N GLU A 41 -5.42 -24.68 -6.99
CA GLU A 41 -6.33 -23.73 -7.64
C GLU A 41 -5.65 -22.37 -7.91
N ASP A 42 -4.71 -21.99 -7.03
CA ASP A 42 -3.96 -20.73 -7.11
C ASP A 42 -2.59 -20.88 -7.80
N SER A 43 -2.17 -22.10 -8.12
CA SER A 43 -0.87 -22.40 -8.78
C SER A 43 -0.70 -21.69 -10.13
N VAL A 44 -1.80 -21.28 -10.78
CA VAL A 44 -1.77 -20.45 -11.99
C VAL A 44 -1.05 -19.10 -11.76
N TYR A 45 -0.97 -18.65 -10.51
CA TYR A 45 -0.26 -17.45 -10.10
C TYR A 45 1.17 -17.72 -9.61
N ASP A 46 1.66 -18.96 -9.67
CA ASP A 46 3.06 -19.25 -9.44
C ASP A 46 3.92 -18.43 -10.40
N LYS A 47 5.02 -17.91 -9.88
CA LYS A 47 5.83 -16.88 -10.55
C LYS A 47 6.09 -17.17 -12.03
N GLU A 48 6.60 -18.34 -12.37
CA GLU A 48 6.98 -18.70 -13.74
C GLU A 48 5.76 -18.82 -14.67
N ILE A 49 4.62 -19.25 -14.11
CA ILE A 49 3.37 -19.43 -14.86
C ILE A 49 2.75 -18.05 -15.15
N ILE A 50 2.58 -17.21 -14.13
CA ILE A 50 2.00 -15.88 -14.31
C ILE A 50 2.90 -14.98 -15.16
N GLU A 51 4.22 -15.07 -15.00
CA GLU A 51 5.20 -14.35 -15.81
C GLU A 51 5.03 -14.68 -17.30
N LYS A 52 4.85 -15.96 -17.63
CA LYS A 52 4.61 -16.41 -19.02
C LYS A 52 3.34 -15.77 -19.59
N TYR A 53 2.22 -15.82 -18.88
CA TYR A 53 0.95 -15.26 -19.36
C TYR A 53 0.99 -13.73 -19.52
N ILE A 54 1.63 -13.02 -18.58
CA ILE A 54 1.81 -11.56 -18.65
C ILE A 54 2.68 -11.19 -19.86
N LYS A 55 3.82 -11.88 -20.07
CA LYS A 55 4.70 -11.63 -21.21
C LYS A 55 4.05 -11.95 -22.55
N GLN A 56 3.22 -12.98 -22.63
CA GLN A 56 2.43 -13.29 -23.83
C GLN A 56 1.44 -12.17 -24.20
N CYS A 57 1.02 -11.35 -23.23
CA CYS A 57 0.23 -10.15 -23.48
C CYS A 57 1.07 -8.92 -23.88
N GLY A 58 2.39 -9.06 -24.04
CA GLY A 58 3.30 -7.95 -24.34
C GLY A 58 3.59 -7.04 -23.14
N ILE A 59 3.27 -7.51 -21.92
CA ILE A 59 3.44 -6.74 -20.68
C ILE A 59 4.72 -7.19 -20.00
N ASN A 60 5.47 -6.24 -19.43
CA ASN A 60 6.68 -6.53 -18.66
C ASN A 60 6.31 -7.15 -17.32
N TYR A 61 7.07 -8.14 -16.87
CA TYR A 61 6.93 -8.72 -15.53
C TYR A 61 8.26 -8.60 -14.79
N ILE A 62 8.22 -8.04 -13.58
CA ILE A 62 9.39 -7.83 -12.73
C ILE A 62 9.06 -8.36 -11.34
N TYR A 63 9.80 -9.37 -10.89
CA TYR A 63 9.72 -9.82 -9.50
C TYR A 63 10.54 -8.90 -8.59
N MET A 64 9.90 -8.37 -7.54
CA MET A 64 10.47 -7.44 -6.55
C MET A 64 10.20 -7.89 -5.10
N GLY A 65 9.75 -9.13 -4.88
CA GLY A 65 9.49 -9.65 -3.53
C GLY A 65 10.73 -9.69 -2.62
N LYS A 66 11.94 -9.75 -3.18
CA LYS A 66 13.20 -9.73 -2.40
C LYS A 66 13.54 -8.37 -1.82
N GLU A 67 13.05 -7.31 -2.45
CA GLU A 67 13.29 -5.91 -2.08
C GLU A 67 12.08 -5.29 -1.36
N LEU A 68 10.87 -5.61 -1.81
CA LEU A 68 9.63 -4.95 -1.40
C LEU A 68 8.56 -5.91 -0.85
N GLY A 69 8.90 -7.19 -0.65
CA GLY A 69 8.01 -8.15 0.01
C GLY A 69 7.79 -7.81 1.48
N HIS A 70 6.60 -8.13 1.99
CA HIS A 70 6.22 -7.80 3.37
C HIS A 70 7.22 -8.37 4.40
N GLU A 71 7.61 -9.63 4.23
CA GLU A 71 8.59 -10.29 5.12
C GLU A 71 9.94 -9.59 5.11
N ARG A 72 10.41 -9.13 3.93
CA ARG A 72 11.66 -8.38 3.82
C ARG A 72 11.55 -7.08 4.60
N ILE A 73 10.47 -6.33 4.38
CA ILE A 73 10.21 -5.05 5.02
C ILE A 73 10.11 -5.22 6.54
N LYS A 74 9.38 -6.23 7.00
CA LYS A 74 9.20 -6.56 8.42
C LYS A 74 10.52 -6.94 9.11
N ALA A 75 11.42 -7.62 8.41
CA ALA A 75 12.74 -7.93 8.96
C ALA A 75 13.61 -6.68 9.17
N GLU A 76 13.43 -5.65 8.33
CA GLU A 76 14.20 -4.40 8.38
C GLU A 76 13.57 -3.36 9.33
N LEU A 77 12.25 -3.43 9.56
CA LEU A 77 11.47 -2.43 10.33
C LEU A 77 10.82 -3.09 11.56
N LYS A 78 11.60 -3.27 12.63
CA LYS A 78 11.14 -4.01 13.81
C LYS A 78 9.91 -3.40 14.49
N ASP A 79 9.83 -2.08 14.55
CA ASP A 79 8.75 -1.37 15.26
C ASP A 79 7.71 -0.75 14.32
N GLY A 80 7.90 -0.89 13.00
CA GLY A 80 7.03 -0.27 12.01
C GLY A 80 7.11 1.25 12.03
N ASP A 81 8.28 1.84 12.29
CA ASP A 81 8.47 3.27 12.03
C ASP A 81 8.52 3.49 10.51
N PHE A 82 7.50 4.18 10.01
CA PHE A 82 7.35 4.42 8.58
C PHE A 82 8.31 5.49 8.05
N ASN A 83 8.94 6.29 8.92
CA ASN A 83 10.02 7.19 8.51
C ASN A 83 11.24 6.39 8.03
N ASP A 84 11.55 5.28 8.70
CA ASP A 84 12.67 4.41 8.39
C ASP A 84 12.49 3.65 7.06
N ILE A 85 11.25 3.50 6.57
CA ILE A 85 10.95 2.85 5.27
C ILE A 85 11.66 3.60 4.14
N ILE A 86 11.58 4.92 4.16
CA ILE A 86 12.14 5.78 3.11
C ILE A 86 13.66 5.85 3.26
N GLU A 87 14.18 5.75 4.48
CA GLU A 87 15.61 5.84 4.77
C GLU A 87 16.35 4.49 4.60
N ASN A 88 15.65 3.35 4.65
CA ASN A 88 16.27 2.04 4.44
C ASN A 88 16.77 1.86 3.00
N ASN A 89 18.07 1.68 2.83
CA ASN A 89 18.73 1.60 1.53
C ASN A 89 18.18 0.54 0.56
N VAL A 90 17.66 -0.60 1.03
CA VAL A 90 17.16 -1.67 0.14
C VAL A 90 15.74 -1.37 -0.30
N ILE A 91 14.88 -0.98 0.64
CA ILE A 91 13.48 -0.63 0.36
C ILE A 91 13.45 0.63 -0.52
N ASN A 92 14.25 1.64 -0.18
CA ASN A 92 14.42 2.87 -0.95
C ASN A 92 14.82 2.58 -2.41
N LYS A 93 15.80 1.69 -2.66
CA LYS A 93 16.16 1.29 -4.03
C LYS A 93 14.99 0.67 -4.80
N GLY A 94 14.19 -0.17 -4.15
CA GLY A 94 12.98 -0.75 -4.75
C GLY A 94 11.94 0.31 -5.10
N LEU A 95 11.67 1.25 -4.18
CA LEU A 95 10.76 2.37 -4.41
C LEU A 95 11.23 3.28 -5.54
N HIS A 96 12.52 3.62 -5.57
CA HIS A 96 13.10 4.41 -6.65
C HIS A 96 13.02 3.71 -8.01
N ARG A 97 13.14 2.38 -8.05
CA ARG A 97 12.94 1.61 -9.29
C ARG A 97 11.51 1.73 -9.82
N ILE A 98 10.50 1.74 -8.95
CA ILE A 98 9.10 1.99 -9.33
C ILE A 98 8.98 3.40 -9.91
N VAL A 99 9.46 4.41 -9.18
CA VAL A 99 9.38 5.83 -9.58
C VAL A 99 10.09 6.07 -10.91
N GLU A 100 11.28 5.52 -11.11
CA GLU A 100 12.04 5.65 -12.34
C GLU A 100 11.33 4.98 -13.52
N GLY A 101 10.71 3.81 -13.31
CA GLY A 101 9.88 3.17 -14.33
C GLY A 101 8.72 4.07 -14.77
N ILE A 102 8.01 4.68 -13.82
CA ILE A 102 6.92 5.63 -14.11
C ILE A 102 7.44 6.84 -14.89
N LYS A 103 8.60 7.40 -14.50
CA LYS A 103 9.24 8.54 -15.20
C LYS A 103 9.62 8.21 -16.64
N ARG A 104 9.97 6.96 -16.92
CA ARG A 104 10.26 6.46 -18.28
C ARG A 104 9.01 6.21 -19.13
N GLY A 105 7.82 6.48 -18.58
CA GLY A 105 6.56 6.34 -19.28
C GLY A 105 5.84 5.00 -19.05
N HIS A 106 6.38 4.12 -18.20
CA HIS A 106 5.73 2.85 -17.91
C HIS A 106 4.49 3.04 -17.03
N ARG A 107 3.41 2.40 -17.44
CA ARG A 107 2.20 2.28 -16.64
C ARG A 107 2.28 1.02 -15.78
N ILE A 108 2.84 1.21 -14.58
CA ILE A 108 3.15 0.12 -13.64
C ILE A 108 1.95 -0.22 -12.75
N ALA A 109 1.68 -1.51 -12.57
CA ALA A 109 0.88 -2.03 -11.47
C ALA A 109 1.69 -2.91 -10.50
N ILE A 110 1.63 -2.58 -9.21
CA ILE A 110 2.19 -3.38 -8.12
C ILE A 110 1.23 -4.51 -7.78
N MET A 111 1.69 -5.75 -7.91
CA MET A 111 0.88 -6.96 -7.69
C MET A 111 1.18 -7.58 -6.31
N CYS A 112 0.13 -7.97 -5.59
CA CYS A 112 0.22 -8.69 -4.31
C CYS A 112 -1.00 -9.62 -4.12
N ILE A 113 -1.09 -10.32 -2.98
CA ILE A 113 -2.08 -11.38 -2.75
C ILE A 113 -3.47 -10.81 -2.46
N GLU A 114 -3.64 -9.94 -1.46
CA GLU A 114 -4.96 -9.61 -0.93
C GLU A 114 -5.78 -8.77 -1.92
N LYS A 115 -7.11 -9.00 -1.95
CA LYS A 115 -8.00 -8.16 -2.77
C LYS A 115 -8.08 -6.72 -2.27
N ASN A 116 -8.24 -6.53 -0.95
CA ASN A 116 -8.42 -5.22 -0.36
C ASN A 116 -7.06 -4.61 0.04
N PRO A 117 -6.64 -3.48 -0.56
CA PRO A 117 -5.35 -2.86 -0.28
C PRO A 117 -5.13 -2.43 1.18
N VAL A 118 -6.19 -2.15 1.96
CA VAL A 118 -6.07 -1.80 3.39
C VAL A 118 -5.64 -2.98 4.28
N HIS A 119 -5.64 -4.21 3.73
CA HIS A 119 -5.16 -5.41 4.39
C HIS A 119 -3.90 -5.97 3.73
N CYS A 120 -3.21 -5.16 2.92
CA CYS A 120 -2.12 -5.60 2.07
C CYS A 120 -0.90 -4.70 2.23
N ASN A 121 0.29 -5.29 2.14
CA ASN A 121 1.55 -4.54 2.11
C ASN A 121 1.60 -3.46 1.01
N ARG A 122 0.92 -3.71 -0.13
CA ARG A 122 0.89 -2.74 -1.24
C ARG A 122 0.14 -1.45 -0.91
N GLY A 123 -0.86 -1.50 -0.02
CA GLY A 123 -1.65 -0.33 0.38
C GLY A 123 -1.15 0.28 1.69
N ILE A 124 -0.66 -0.55 2.61
CA ILE A 124 -0.15 -0.09 3.90
C ILE A 124 1.26 0.48 3.76
N THR A 125 2.23 -0.34 3.39
CA THR A 125 3.64 0.06 3.37
C THR A 125 4.00 0.83 2.10
N LEU A 126 3.83 0.20 0.93
CA LEU A 126 4.24 0.82 -0.33
C LEU A 126 3.33 1.99 -0.71
N GLY A 127 2.03 1.87 -0.40
CA GLY A 127 1.07 2.94 -0.61
C GLY A 127 1.43 4.20 0.17
N TYR A 128 1.76 4.06 1.45
CA TYR A 128 2.27 5.16 2.27
C TYR A 128 3.56 5.75 1.69
N ALA A 129 4.56 4.91 1.40
CA ALA A 129 5.88 5.37 0.97
C ALA A 129 5.81 6.10 -0.39
N LEU A 130 5.14 5.51 -1.38
CA LEU A 130 5.01 6.09 -2.72
C LEU A 130 4.19 7.39 -2.69
N LYS A 131 3.13 7.47 -1.88
CA LYS A 131 2.37 8.72 -1.70
C LYS A 131 3.26 9.83 -1.13
N ASN A 132 4.06 9.54 -0.11
CA ASN A 132 5.01 10.51 0.45
C ASN A 132 6.14 10.89 -0.50
N MET A 133 6.40 10.09 -1.54
CA MET A 133 7.29 10.42 -2.66
C MET A 133 6.58 11.22 -3.79
N GLY A 134 5.33 11.64 -3.58
CA GLY A 134 4.55 12.41 -4.56
C GLY A 134 3.96 11.57 -5.70
N ILE A 135 3.76 10.27 -5.48
CA ILE A 135 3.12 9.37 -6.44
C ILE A 135 1.66 9.16 -6.06
N ASP A 136 0.76 9.45 -7.00
CA ASP A 136 -0.66 9.18 -6.90
C ASP A 136 -0.88 7.67 -7.07
N LEU A 137 -1.49 6.99 -6.08
CA LEU A 137 -1.80 5.56 -6.21
C LEU A 137 -3.26 5.33 -6.57
N GLU A 138 -3.48 4.35 -7.45
CA GLU A 138 -4.79 3.82 -7.78
C GLU A 138 -4.81 2.30 -7.61
N HIS A 139 -5.52 1.82 -6.60
CA HIS A 139 -5.67 0.40 -6.30
C HIS A 139 -6.85 -0.18 -7.07
N ILE A 140 -6.57 -1.02 -8.06
CA ILE A 140 -7.54 -1.70 -8.90
C ILE A 140 -8.25 -2.77 -8.08
N ILE A 141 -9.59 -2.68 -7.99
CA ILE A 141 -10.44 -3.66 -7.33
C ILE A 141 -11.22 -4.48 -8.37
N SER A 142 -11.79 -3.80 -9.36
CA SER A 142 -12.46 -4.39 -10.52
C SER A 142 -12.40 -3.44 -11.72
N ASP A 143 -13.09 -3.82 -12.79
CA ASP A 143 -13.29 -3.05 -14.02
C ASP A 143 -13.96 -1.70 -13.78
N ILE A 144 -14.92 -1.66 -12.85
CA ILE A 144 -15.69 -0.45 -12.51
C ILE A 144 -15.27 0.20 -11.18
N LYS A 145 -14.29 -0.37 -10.48
CA LYS A 145 -13.95 0.05 -9.11
C LYS A 145 -12.44 0.09 -8.87
N SER A 146 -11.97 1.25 -8.41
CA SER A 146 -10.65 1.45 -7.83
C SER A 146 -10.74 2.23 -6.51
N LYS A 147 -9.65 2.29 -5.76
CA LYS A 147 -9.49 3.14 -4.56
C LYS A 147 -8.23 3.98 -4.71
N THR A 148 -8.25 5.24 -4.28
CA THR A 148 -7.03 6.03 -4.12
C THR A 148 -6.37 5.75 -2.77
N GLN A 149 -5.13 6.19 -2.58
CA GLN A 149 -4.46 6.08 -1.28
C GLN A 149 -5.17 6.90 -0.19
N GLU A 150 -5.73 8.06 -0.53
CA GLU A 150 -6.53 8.88 0.40
C GLU A 150 -7.75 8.09 0.90
N ARG A 151 -8.37 7.28 0.03
CA ARG A 151 -9.48 6.43 0.46
C ARG A 151 -9.04 5.32 1.41
N ILE A 152 -7.81 4.80 1.25
CA ILE A 152 -7.22 3.85 2.22
C ILE A 152 -7.01 4.53 3.57
N GLU A 153 -6.49 5.76 3.57
CA GLU A 153 -6.29 6.54 4.79
C GLU A 153 -7.60 6.88 5.51
N GLU A 154 -8.67 7.15 4.76
CA GLU A 154 -10.01 7.31 5.35
C GLU A 154 -10.52 6.02 6.00
N GLU A 155 -10.30 4.87 5.38
CA GLU A 155 -10.66 3.56 5.96
C GLU A 155 -9.83 3.28 7.24
N ILE A 156 -8.53 3.61 7.23
CA ILE A 156 -7.67 3.54 8.42
C ILE A 156 -8.20 4.47 9.51
N PHE A 157 -8.48 5.73 9.18
CA PHE A 157 -9.00 6.71 10.14
C PHE A 157 -10.29 6.23 10.80
N LEU A 158 -11.28 5.80 10.01
CA LEU A 158 -12.56 5.32 10.55
C LEU A 158 -12.40 4.06 11.42
N THR A 159 -11.40 3.22 11.12
CA THR A 159 -11.09 2.03 11.92
C THR A 159 -10.53 2.39 13.28
N TYR A 160 -9.61 3.36 13.35
CA TYR A 160 -8.84 3.65 14.57
C TYR A 160 -9.26 4.91 15.33
N GLU A 161 -10.02 5.83 14.73
CA GLU A 161 -10.52 7.03 15.42
C GLU A 161 -11.28 6.68 16.70
N PRO A 162 -12.21 5.70 16.73
CA PRO A 162 -12.91 5.36 17.98
C PRO A 162 -11.97 4.84 19.09
N ILE A 163 -10.86 4.21 18.70
CA ILE A 163 -9.86 3.65 19.62
C ILE A 163 -9.04 4.79 20.22
N PHE A 164 -8.58 5.72 19.37
CA PHE A 164 -7.71 6.79 19.83
C PHE A 164 -8.46 8.00 20.39
N LYS A 165 -9.72 8.22 20.05
CA LYS A 165 -10.53 9.31 20.60
C LYS A 165 -10.58 9.27 22.13
N LYS A 166 -10.63 8.08 22.74
CA LYS A 166 -10.54 7.91 24.19
C LYS A 166 -9.17 8.32 24.77
N GLY A 167 -8.09 8.10 24.04
CA GLY A 167 -6.73 8.49 24.45
C GLY A 167 -6.44 9.98 24.20
N PHE A 168 -6.86 10.50 23.05
CA PHE A 168 -6.67 11.90 22.64
C PHE A 168 -7.53 12.87 23.46
N ILE A 169 -8.78 12.51 23.81
CA ILE A 169 -9.59 13.36 24.72
C ILE A 169 -8.86 13.62 26.05
N ASN A 170 -8.12 12.63 26.55
CA ASN A 170 -7.35 12.80 27.79
C ASN A 170 -6.11 13.69 27.60
N LEU A 171 -5.42 13.58 26.46
CA LEU A 171 -4.29 14.45 26.10
C LEU A 171 -4.74 15.89 25.86
N THR A 172 -5.79 16.10 25.04
CA THR A 172 -6.31 17.45 24.77
C THR A 172 -6.85 18.12 26.02
N ALA A 173 -7.41 17.37 26.98
CA ALA A 173 -7.80 17.94 28.27
C ALA A 173 -6.61 18.46 29.10
N GLN A 174 -5.43 17.82 28.99
CA GLN A 174 -4.19 18.32 29.60
C GLN A 174 -3.66 19.53 28.82
N ASP A 175 -3.65 19.47 27.49
CA ASP A 175 -3.18 20.56 26.63
C ASP A 175 -4.06 21.82 26.76
N ILE A 176 -5.38 21.66 26.93
CA ILE A 176 -6.33 22.77 27.19
C ILE A 176 -6.08 23.42 28.55
N VAL A 177 -5.62 22.67 29.55
CA VAL A 177 -5.24 23.24 30.85
C VAL A 177 -3.92 24.01 30.75
N GLU A 178 -3.08 23.71 29.76
CA GLU A 178 -1.80 24.39 29.52
C GLU A 178 -1.90 25.60 28.56
N TYR A 179 -2.93 25.69 27.71
CA TYR A 179 -3.08 26.76 26.70
C TYR A 179 -4.42 27.52 26.83
N ASP A 180 -4.33 28.82 27.12
CA ASP A 180 -5.46 29.75 27.39
C ASP A 180 -6.27 30.23 26.15
N ASP A 181 -6.03 29.72 24.94
CA ASP A 181 -6.63 30.24 23.69
C ASP A 181 -7.55 29.23 22.99
N TYR A 182 -8.83 29.25 23.35
CA TYR A 182 -9.85 28.28 22.93
C TYR A 182 -10.32 28.38 21.47
N ASP A 183 -10.22 29.57 20.85
CA ASP A 183 -10.87 29.85 19.56
C ASP A 183 -10.00 29.45 18.35
N ASN A 184 -8.69 29.31 18.52
CA ASN A 184 -7.76 28.88 17.46
C ASN A 184 -7.67 27.34 17.29
N ILE A 185 -8.31 26.57 18.18
CA ILE A 185 -8.13 25.12 18.32
C ILE A 185 -8.88 24.31 17.23
N ASN A 186 -9.91 24.85 16.58
CA ASN A 186 -10.91 23.96 15.96
C ASN A 186 -10.49 23.26 14.64
N ALA A 187 -9.99 23.96 13.62
CA ALA A 187 -9.81 23.33 12.29
C ALA A 187 -8.42 22.70 12.09
N LYS A 188 -7.38 23.36 12.62
CA LYS A 188 -5.99 22.91 12.50
C LYS A 188 -5.75 21.68 13.37
N ASP A 189 -6.30 21.66 14.58
CA ASP A 189 -6.08 20.52 15.48
C ASP A 189 -6.93 19.31 15.09
N ILE A 190 -8.13 19.48 14.53
CA ILE A 190 -8.88 18.36 13.92
C ILE A 190 -8.08 17.73 12.77
N LYS A 191 -7.45 18.54 11.91
CA LYS A 191 -6.60 18.04 10.83
C LYS A 191 -5.37 17.32 11.39
N ASN A 192 -4.73 17.88 12.41
CA ASN A 192 -3.58 17.27 13.08
C ASN A 192 -3.95 15.93 13.73
N ILE A 193 -5.07 15.87 14.46
CA ILE A 193 -5.60 14.64 15.08
C ILE A 193 -5.90 13.59 14.02
N LYS A 194 -6.56 13.97 12.91
CA LYS A 194 -6.82 13.03 11.80
C LYS A 194 -5.51 12.45 11.25
N MET A 195 -4.50 13.29 11.04
CA MET A 195 -3.19 12.84 10.57
C MET A 195 -2.50 11.92 11.59
N MET A 196 -2.54 12.24 12.87
CA MET A 196 -1.96 11.40 13.93
C MET A 196 -2.65 10.03 14.00
N VAL A 197 -3.99 10.00 13.94
CA VAL A 197 -4.77 8.75 13.91
C VAL A 197 -4.41 7.91 12.68
N ILE A 198 -4.26 8.53 11.52
CA ILE A 198 -3.87 7.83 10.29
C ILE A 198 -2.46 7.25 10.41
N GLN A 199 -1.49 8.05 10.88
CA GLN A 199 -0.10 7.61 11.06
C GLN A 199 0.00 6.42 12.02
N GLU A 200 -0.65 6.52 13.18
CA GLU A 200 -0.67 5.43 14.15
C GLU A 200 -1.46 4.22 13.61
N GLY A 201 -2.51 4.47 12.83
CA GLY A 201 -3.27 3.44 12.15
C GLY A 201 -2.44 2.66 11.12
N TYR A 202 -1.55 3.31 10.37
CA TYR A 202 -0.59 2.64 9.49
C TYR A 202 0.35 1.71 10.27
N LYS A 203 0.89 2.17 11.41
CA LYS A 203 1.75 1.36 12.29
C LYS A 203 1.02 0.11 12.77
N ARG A 204 -0.21 0.27 13.27
CA ARG A 204 -1.02 -0.87 13.71
C ARG A 204 -1.35 -1.82 12.57
N LYS A 205 -1.76 -1.30 11.41
CA LYS A 205 -2.04 -2.12 10.23
C LYS A 205 -0.82 -2.92 9.80
N PHE A 206 0.36 -2.32 9.80
CA PHE A 206 1.60 -3.00 9.45
C PHE A 206 1.86 -4.22 10.36
N GLN A 207 1.63 -4.07 11.66
CA GLN A 207 1.79 -5.17 12.62
C GLN A 207 0.69 -6.24 12.48
N GLU A 208 -0.50 -5.88 12.01
CA GLU A 208 -1.62 -6.80 11.73
C GLU A 208 -1.44 -7.59 10.42
N LEU A 209 -0.59 -7.12 9.50
CA LEU A 209 -0.34 -7.84 8.25
C LEU A 209 0.29 -9.21 8.55
N LYS A 210 -0.27 -10.23 7.90
CA LYS A 210 0.28 -11.59 7.93
C LYS A 210 1.38 -11.71 6.88
N SER A 211 2.37 -12.55 7.18
CA SER A 211 3.38 -13.01 6.22
C SER A 211 2.76 -13.94 5.19
#